data_AF-A0A1Y2X4H6-F1
#
_entry.id   AF-A0A1Y2X4H6-F1
#
_cell.length_a   1.000
_cell.length_b   1.000
_cell.length_c   1.000
_cell.angle_alpha   90.00
_cell.angle_beta   90.00
_cell.angle_gamma   90.00
#
_symmetry.space_group_name_H-M   'P 1'
#
loop_
_entity.id
_entity.type
_entity.pdbx_description
1 polymer ?
#
loop_
_entity_poly.entity_id
_entity_poly.type
_entity_poly.pdbx_seq_one_letter_code
_entity_poly.pdbx_strand_id
1 'polypeptide(L)'
;MATIPSMLSEVDPRIRLHFLHFAAHVSPFMVLFDDEANGYRHNILPVAHAEPLVQKAVCIASAFHLSGQQPHLRAPAEIVRASLIRRLSETSAVNPDLSETTWATIVLLIVADLVIGHEDVETLYGLLAAFFEARGPLKESATQLEKFL
;
A
#
# COMPACT_ATOMS: atom_id res chain seq x y z
N MET A 1 -16.89 8.47 -9.06
CA MET A 1 -15.96 9.62 -8.93
C MET A 1 -15.47 9.64 -7.49
N ALA A 2 -14.21 9.31 -7.24
CA ALA A 2 -13.65 9.35 -5.89
C ALA A 2 -13.55 10.81 -5.42
N THR A 3 -14.32 11.17 -4.40
CA THR A 3 -14.26 12.49 -3.76
C THR A 3 -12.91 12.68 -3.09
N ILE A 4 -12.18 13.68 -3.56
CA ILE A 4 -10.85 14.05 -3.06
C ILE A 4 -11.04 14.66 -1.66
N PRO A 5 -10.37 14.15 -0.60
CA PRO A 5 -10.34 14.84 0.68
C PRO A 5 -9.76 16.25 0.49
N SER A 6 -10.45 17.28 1.01
CA SER A 6 -10.05 18.70 0.88
C SER A 6 -8.63 19.01 1.35
N MET A 7 -8.04 18.12 2.15
CA MET A 7 -6.66 18.16 2.65
C MET A 7 -5.59 18.11 1.53
N LEU A 8 -5.93 17.63 0.31
CA LEU A 8 -4.94 17.43 -0.75
C LEU A 8 -4.72 18.64 -1.67
N SER A 9 -5.44 19.75 -1.48
CA SER A 9 -5.28 20.95 -2.33
C SER A 9 -4.01 21.76 -2.05
N GLU A 10 -3.44 21.65 -0.85
CA GLU A 10 -2.24 22.40 -0.41
C GLU A 10 -0.92 21.63 -0.63
N VAL A 11 -1.01 20.39 -1.11
CA VAL A 11 0.11 19.47 -1.27
C VAL A 11 0.83 19.69 -2.60
N ASP A 12 2.17 19.56 -2.63
CA ASP A 12 2.97 19.57 -3.88
C ASP A 12 2.31 18.67 -4.94
N PRO A 13 2.14 19.14 -6.19
CA PRO A 13 1.39 18.41 -7.21
C PRO A 13 1.88 16.98 -7.47
N ARG A 14 3.18 16.70 -7.31
CA ARG A 14 3.74 15.36 -7.50
C ARG A 14 3.39 14.45 -6.33
N ILE A 15 3.46 14.97 -5.11
CA ILE A 15 3.03 14.22 -3.91
C ILE A 15 1.53 13.91 -3.99
N ARG A 16 0.73 14.90 -4.42
CA ARG A 16 -0.70 14.73 -4.64
C ARG A 16 -1.00 13.62 -5.66
N LEU A 17 -0.25 13.56 -6.76
CA LEU A 17 -0.37 12.47 -7.74
C LEU A 17 -0.17 11.11 -7.08
N HIS A 18 0.90 10.95 -6.29
CA HIS A 18 1.18 9.70 -5.61
C HIS A 18 0.10 9.31 -4.60
N PHE A 19 -0.43 10.27 -3.85
CA PHE A 19 -1.50 10.01 -2.88
C PHE A 19 -2.78 9.57 -3.58
N LEU A 20 -3.16 10.23 -4.67
CA LEU A 20 -4.32 9.86 -5.48
C LEU A 20 -4.12 8.46 -6.10
N HIS A 21 -2.94 8.19 -6.66
CA HIS A 21 -2.64 6.89 -7.25
C HIS A 21 -2.67 5.77 -6.20
N PHE A 22 -2.06 6.01 -5.04
CA PHE A 22 -2.09 5.07 -3.92
C PHE A 22 -3.52 4.78 -3.45
N ALA A 23 -4.34 5.82 -3.28
CA ALA A 23 -5.74 5.68 -2.87
C ALA A 23 -6.58 4.90 -3.89
N ALA A 24 -6.38 5.15 -5.18
CA ALA A 24 -7.22 4.60 -6.24
C ALA A 24 -6.78 3.19 -6.67
N HIS A 25 -5.47 2.92 -6.70
CA HIS A 25 -4.93 1.73 -7.37
C HIS A 25 -4.09 0.83 -6.47
N VAL A 26 -3.56 1.31 -5.35
CA VAL A 26 -2.68 0.49 -4.49
C VAL A 26 -3.45 -0.02 -3.27
N SER A 27 -4.02 0.90 -2.48
CA SER A 27 -4.78 0.57 -1.27
C SER A 27 -5.97 -0.39 -1.41
N PRO A 28 -6.73 -0.47 -2.53
CA PRO A 28 -7.83 -1.44 -2.62
C PRO A 28 -7.36 -2.90 -2.68
N PHE A 29 -6.12 -3.18 -3.11
CA PHE A 29 -5.59 -4.54 -3.20
C PHE A 29 -4.83 -4.98 -1.95
N MET A 30 -4.72 -4.10 -0.94
CA MET A 30 -3.96 -4.32 0.29
C MET A 30 -4.83 -4.89 1.42
N VAL A 31 -5.67 -5.88 1.08
CA VAL A 31 -6.81 -6.42 1.86
C VAL A 31 -6.42 -7.13 3.18
N LEU A 32 -5.14 -7.16 3.57
CA LEU A 32 -4.71 -7.82 4.82
C LEU A 32 -5.09 -7.01 6.08
N PHE A 33 -5.43 -5.72 5.95
CA PHE A 33 -5.82 -4.82 7.04
C PHE A 33 -7.05 -3.98 6.65
N ASP A 34 -8.17 -4.64 6.35
CA ASP A 34 -9.42 -3.96 6.03
C ASP A 34 -10.41 -4.06 7.20
N ASP A 35 -10.74 -2.92 7.79
CA ASP A 35 -12.05 -2.69 8.42
C ASP A 35 -13.04 -2.22 7.34
N GLU A 36 -14.31 -1.98 7.68
CA GLU A 36 -15.37 -1.63 6.71
C GLU A 36 -15.11 -0.34 5.89
N ALA A 37 -14.02 0.39 6.13
CA ALA A 37 -13.71 1.68 5.52
C ALA A 37 -12.40 1.75 4.73
N ASN A 38 -11.54 0.73 4.67
CA ASN A 38 -10.17 0.84 4.14
C ASN A 38 -9.29 1.82 4.93
N GLY A 39 -8.69 1.29 6.00
CA GLY A 39 -7.78 2.00 6.90
C GLY A 39 -6.61 2.70 6.20
N TYR A 40 -6.20 2.28 5.00
CA TYR A 40 -5.17 3.00 4.25
C TYR A 40 -5.66 4.36 3.72
N ARG A 41 -6.93 4.48 3.32
CA ARG A 41 -7.48 5.76 2.83
C ARG A 41 -7.82 6.70 3.97
N HIS A 42 -8.42 6.18 5.04
CA HIS A 42 -8.98 7.01 6.10
C HIS A 42 -8.04 7.23 7.28
N ASN A 43 -7.04 6.36 7.48
CA ASN A 43 -6.07 6.50 8.58
C ASN A 43 -4.66 6.80 8.05
N ILE A 44 -4.17 6.05 7.06
CA ILE A 44 -2.78 6.23 6.58
C ILE A 44 -2.59 7.51 5.77
N LEU A 45 -3.47 7.87 4.84
CA LEU A 45 -3.29 9.09 4.03
C LEU A 45 -3.29 10.40 4.86
N PRO A 46 -4.17 10.57 5.88
CA PRO A 46 -4.07 11.72 6.78
C PRO A 46 -2.75 11.77 7.53
N VAL A 47 -2.26 10.63 8.03
CA VAL A 47 -0.94 10.56 8.67
C VAL A 47 0.18 10.87 7.68
N ALA A 48 0.12 10.36 6.45
CA ALA A 48 1.08 10.65 5.40
C ALA A 48 1.12 12.13 4.99
N HIS A 49 -0.01 12.84 5.12
CA HIS A 49 -0.06 14.28 4.90
C HIS A 49 0.75 15.03 5.97
N ALA A 50 0.63 14.62 7.24
CA ALA A 50 1.29 15.27 8.38
C ALA A 50 2.76 14.81 8.56
N GLU A 51 3.06 13.55 8.30
CA GLU A 51 4.31 12.89 8.65
C GLU A 51 5.16 12.59 7.40
N PRO A 52 6.31 13.26 7.22
CA PRO A 52 7.16 13.08 6.04
C PRO A 52 7.70 11.65 5.86
N LEU A 53 7.80 10.89 6.95
CA LEU A 53 8.27 9.51 6.93
C LEU A 53 7.25 8.58 6.28
N VAL A 54 5.99 8.70 6.69
CA VAL A 54 4.85 7.95 6.13
C VAL A 54 4.57 8.42 4.69
N GLN A 55 4.66 9.73 4.43
CA GLN A 55 4.57 10.30 3.07
C GLN A 55 5.50 9.61 2.08
N LYS A 56 6.78 9.46 2.43
CA LYS A 56 7.78 8.82 1.57
C LYS A 56 7.41 7.37 1.28
N ALA A 57 6.93 6.63 2.27
CA ALA A 57 6.52 5.24 2.09
C ALA A 57 5.30 5.10 1.16
N VAL A 58 4.30 5.97 1.29
CA VAL A 58 3.16 6.06 0.35
C VAL A 58 3.64 6.36 -1.07
N CYS A 59 4.54 7.33 -1.23
CA CYS A 59 5.09 7.69 -2.54
C CYS A 59 5.89 6.54 -3.18
N ILE A 60 6.68 5.79 -2.39
CA ILE A 60 7.41 4.61 -2.88
C ILE A 60 6.44 3.54 -3.38
N ALA A 61 5.42 3.18 -2.59
CA ALA A 61 4.43 2.18 -2.97
C ALA A 61 3.69 2.59 -4.26
N SER A 62 3.28 3.86 -4.35
CA SER A 62 2.69 4.41 -5.58
C SER A 62 3.65 4.38 -6.77
N ALA A 63 4.91 4.79 -6.60
CA ALA A 63 5.89 4.83 -7.67
C ALA A 63 6.24 3.43 -8.19
N PHE A 64 6.30 2.43 -7.32
CA PHE A 64 6.47 1.03 -7.72
C PHE A 64 5.29 0.52 -8.52
N HIS A 65 4.06 0.74 -8.07
CA HIS A 65 2.88 0.39 -8.87
C HIS A 65 2.87 1.10 -10.23
N LEU A 66 3.15 2.41 -10.25
CA LEU A 66 3.20 3.20 -11.48
C LEU A 66 4.31 2.73 -12.41
N SER A 67 5.40 2.17 -11.88
CA SER A 67 6.54 1.76 -12.69
C SER A 67 6.24 0.65 -13.69
N GLY A 68 5.16 -0.14 -13.48
CA GLY A 68 4.67 -1.08 -14.50
C GLY A 68 4.25 -0.39 -15.81
N GLN A 69 3.73 0.83 -15.73
CA GLN A 69 3.37 1.65 -16.90
C GLN A 69 4.44 2.70 -17.23
N GLN A 70 5.22 3.13 -16.23
CA GLN A 70 6.22 4.18 -16.33
C GLN A 70 7.56 3.71 -15.76
N PRO A 71 8.33 2.88 -16.49
CA PRO A 71 9.51 2.20 -15.95
C PRO A 71 10.58 3.11 -15.35
N HIS A 72 10.67 4.37 -15.84
CA HIS A 72 11.60 5.37 -15.33
C HIS A 72 11.39 5.74 -13.84
N LEU A 73 10.23 5.44 -13.27
CA LEU A 73 9.92 5.69 -11.85
C LEU A 73 10.53 4.64 -10.90
N ARG A 74 10.94 3.47 -11.43
CA ARG A 74 11.42 2.33 -10.65
C ARG A 74 12.69 2.64 -9.86
N ALA A 75 13.77 2.96 -10.58
CA ALA A 75 15.09 3.14 -9.98
C ALA A 75 15.14 4.30 -8.96
N PRO A 76 14.53 5.48 -9.21
CA PRO A 76 14.44 6.54 -8.20
C PRO A 76 13.73 6.08 -6.92
N ALA A 77 12.64 5.33 -7.03
CA ALA A 77 11.90 4.82 -5.87
C ALA A 77 12.70 3.78 -5.08
N GLU A 78 13.48 2.92 -5.75
CA GLU A 78 14.38 1.96 -5.10
C GLU A 78 15.47 2.66 -4.29
N ILE A 79 16.07 3.74 -4.80
CA ILE A 79 17.09 4.53 -4.09
C ILE A 79 16.51 5.13 -2.81
N VAL A 80 15.35 5.77 -2.91
CA VAL A 80 14.70 6.39 -1.75
C VAL A 80 14.31 5.32 -0.72
N ARG A 81 13.80 4.17 -1.17
CA ARG A 81 13.48 3.02 -0.31
C ARG A 81 14.69 2.48 0.43
N ALA A 82 15.79 2.21 -0.27
CA ALA A 82 17.02 1.68 0.33
C ALA A 82 17.57 2.63 1.40
N SER A 83 17.55 3.94 1.13
CA SER A 83 17.93 4.97 2.11
C SER A 83 17.02 4.95 3.34
N LEU A 84 15.71 4.77 3.16
CA LEU A 84 14.74 4.75 4.25
C LEU A 84 14.92 3.52 5.15
N ILE A 85 15.09 2.33 4.56
CA ILE A 85 15.35 1.08 5.29
C ILE A 85 16.64 1.18 6.08
N ARG A 86 17.74 1.63 5.43
CA ARG A 86 19.03 1.81 6.10
C ARG A 86 18.89 2.68 7.35
N ARG A 87 18.20 3.83 7.21
CA ARG A 87 17.98 4.76 8.32
C ARG A 87 17.17 4.13 9.46
N LEU A 88 16.09 3.41 9.14
CA LEU A 88 15.26 2.72 10.12
C LEU A 88 16.06 1.63 10.86
N SER A 89 16.85 0.84 10.13
CA SER A 89 17.70 -0.20 10.71
C SER A 89 18.78 0.37 11.64
N GLU A 90 19.51 1.40 11.20
CA GLU A 90 20.53 2.07 12.02
C GLU A 90 19.95 2.67 13.29
N THR A 91 18.77 3.32 13.20
CA THR A 91 18.08 3.89 14.36
C THR A 91 17.63 2.79 15.32
N SER A 92 17.06 1.70 14.80
CA SER A 92 16.56 0.59 15.63
C SER A 92 17.65 -0.16 16.40
N ALA A 93 18.87 -0.20 15.87
CA ALA A 93 20.00 -0.87 16.53
C ALA A 93 20.50 -0.10 17.76
N VAL A 94 20.28 1.21 17.81
CA VAL A 94 20.73 2.08 18.91
C VAL A 94 19.59 2.34 19.88
N ASN A 95 18.42 2.75 19.38
CA ASN A 95 17.22 2.97 20.17
C ASN A 95 15.97 2.81 19.28
N PRO A 96 15.24 1.68 19.36
CA PRO A 96 14.09 1.43 18.51
C PRO A 96 12.97 2.44 18.75
N ASP A 97 12.61 3.16 17.69
CA ASP A 97 11.42 4.02 17.67
C ASP A 97 10.16 3.15 17.51
N LEU A 98 9.38 3.08 18.58
CA LEU A 98 8.13 2.31 18.65
C LEU A 98 6.90 3.17 18.31
N SER A 99 7.08 4.35 17.72
CA SER A 99 5.99 5.22 17.30
C SER A 99 5.09 4.59 16.23
N GLU A 100 3.83 5.01 16.23
CA GLU A 100 2.86 4.64 15.19
C GLU A 100 3.33 5.07 13.79
N THR A 101 4.06 6.19 13.69
CA THR A 101 4.68 6.68 12.45
C THR A 101 5.69 5.68 11.89
N THR A 102 6.60 5.17 12.73
CA THR A 102 7.59 4.17 12.32
C THR A 102 6.91 2.84 11.99
N TRP A 103 5.92 2.42 12.77
CA TRP A 103 5.15 1.21 12.48
C TRP A 103 4.41 1.28 11.14
N ALA A 104 3.65 2.36 10.88
CA ALA A 104 2.94 2.58 9.63
C ALA A 104 3.89 2.61 8.42
N THR A 105 5.07 3.23 8.59
CA THR A 105 6.10 3.28 7.56
C THR A 105 6.65 1.90 7.22
N ILE A 106 6.92 1.05 8.22
CA ILE A 106 7.40 -0.32 8.00
C ILE A 106 6.35 -1.15 7.27
N VAL A 107 5.07 -1.07 7.69
CA VAL A 107 3.96 -1.75 7.01
C VAL A 107 3.87 -1.31 5.54
N LEU A 108 3.94 0.00 5.27
CA LEU A 108 3.92 0.53 3.91
C LEU A 108 5.14 0.11 3.07
N LEU A 109 6.31 -0.07 3.68
CA LEU A 109 7.51 -0.56 2.99
C LEU A 109 7.43 -2.05 2.63
N ILE A 110 6.74 -2.85 3.45
CA ILE A 110 6.41 -4.25 3.16
C ILE A 110 5.39 -4.32 2.03
N VAL A 111 4.34 -3.50 2.13
CA VAL A 111 3.34 -3.33 1.07
C VAL A 111 4.00 -2.94 -0.24
N ALA A 112 4.94 -2.00 -0.21
CA ALA A 112 5.66 -1.60 -1.40
C ALA A 112 6.35 -2.80 -2.08
N ASP A 113 6.90 -3.76 -1.32
CA ASP A 113 7.45 -4.99 -1.88
C ASP A 113 6.37 -5.93 -2.43
N LEU A 114 5.21 -6.01 -1.78
CA LEU A 114 4.08 -6.79 -2.28
C LEU A 114 3.50 -6.22 -3.58
N VAL A 115 3.50 -4.90 -3.73
CA VAL A 115 3.10 -4.19 -4.96
C VAL A 115 4.08 -4.48 -6.10
N ILE A 116 5.36 -4.70 -5.79
CA ILE A 116 6.36 -5.15 -6.77
C ILE A 116 6.20 -6.64 -7.08
N GLY A 117 5.55 -7.39 -6.20
CA GLY A 117 5.39 -8.84 -6.24
C GLY A 117 4.51 -9.32 -7.39
N HIS A 118 5.06 -9.27 -8.61
CA HIS A 118 4.62 -9.86 -9.87
C HIS A 118 3.46 -9.16 -10.61
N GLU A 119 3.64 -9.00 -11.94
CA GLU A 119 2.63 -8.55 -12.91
C GLU A 119 1.34 -9.38 -12.88
N ASP A 120 1.42 -10.58 -12.30
CA ASP A 120 0.30 -11.49 -12.17
C ASP A 120 -0.60 -11.23 -10.96
N VAL A 121 -0.32 -10.31 -10.04
CA VAL A 121 -1.21 -10.11 -8.88
C VAL A 121 -2.62 -9.66 -9.29
N GLU A 122 -2.72 -8.75 -10.27
CA GLU A 122 -4.01 -8.36 -10.84
C GLU A 122 -4.68 -9.53 -11.57
N THR A 123 -3.90 -10.32 -12.32
CA THR A 123 -4.36 -11.54 -13.01
C THR A 123 -4.86 -12.59 -12.03
N LEU A 124 -4.11 -12.86 -10.97
CA LEU A 124 -4.41 -13.83 -9.92
C LEU A 124 -5.61 -13.37 -9.09
N TYR A 125 -5.73 -12.06 -8.81
CA TYR A 125 -6.92 -11.48 -8.20
C TYR A 125 -8.15 -11.65 -9.09
N GLY A 126 -8.02 -11.36 -10.39
CA GLY A 126 -9.10 -11.57 -11.37
C GLY A 126 -9.52 -13.04 -11.46
N LEU A 127 -8.57 -13.97 -11.44
CA LEU A 127 -8.83 -15.41 -11.40
C LEU A 127 -9.52 -15.82 -10.10
N LEU A 128 -9.10 -15.28 -8.96
CA LEU A 128 -9.68 -15.58 -7.65
C LEU A 128 -11.10 -15.03 -7.52
N ALA A 129 -11.35 -13.80 -8.01
CA ALA A 129 -12.67 -13.19 -8.05
C ALA A 129 -13.64 -14.00 -8.93
N ALA A 130 -13.22 -14.34 -10.16
CA ALA A 130 -14.01 -15.18 -11.06
C ALA A 130 -14.27 -16.58 -10.46
N PHE A 131 -13.29 -17.14 -9.74
CA PHE A 131 -13.45 -18.40 -9.03
C PHE A 131 -14.50 -18.29 -7.90
N PHE A 132 -14.46 -17.23 -7.08
CA PHE A 132 -15.45 -17.03 -6.02
C PHE A 132 -16.86 -16.81 -6.56
N GLU A 133 -17.02 -16.03 -7.64
CA GLU A 133 -18.30 -15.86 -8.32
C GLU A 133 -18.84 -17.19 -8.86
N ALA A 134 -18.00 -17.99 -9.51
CA ALA A 134 -18.38 -19.29 -10.04
C ALA A 134 -18.68 -20.33 -8.94
N ARG A 135 -17.93 -20.30 -7.83
CA ARG A 135 -18.11 -21.24 -6.70
C ARG A 135 -19.40 -20.97 -5.94
N GLY A 136 -19.80 -19.69 -5.82
CA GLY A 136 -20.90 -19.27 -4.97
C GLY A 136 -20.55 -19.35 -3.47
N PRO A 137 -21.54 -19.11 -2.58
CA PRO A 137 -21.33 -19.06 -1.15
C PRO A 137 -20.82 -20.39 -0.57
N LEU A 138 -20.10 -20.30 0.55
CA LEU A 138 -19.62 -21.46 1.30
C LEU A 138 -20.78 -22.37 1.69
N LYS A 139 -20.70 -23.65 1.31
CA LYS A 139 -21.64 -24.68 1.77
C LYS A 139 -21.32 -25.03 3.23
N GLU A 140 -22.31 -25.48 3.99
CA GLU A 140 -22.10 -25.90 5.40
C GLU A 140 -21.01 -26.98 5.53
N SER A 141 -20.85 -27.82 4.50
CA SER A 141 -19.83 -28.86 4.40
C SER A 141 -18.44 -28.38 3.98
N ALA A 142 -18.19 -27.06 3.92
CA ALA A 142 -16.89 -26.54 3.49
C ALA A 142 -15.76 -26.98 4.44
N THR A 143 -14.63 -27.31 3.85
CA THR A 143 -13.41 -27.71 4.53
C THR A 143 -12.86 -26.57 5.39
N GLN A 144 -11.99 -26.86 6.35
CA GLN A 144 -11.35 -25.81 7.15
C GLN A 144 -10.50 -24.86 6.31
N LEU A 145 -9.87 -25.38 5.25
CA LEU A 145 -9.10 -24.55 4.32
C LEU A 145 -10.01 -23.59 3.54
N GLU A 146 -11.16 -24.07 3.05
CA GLU A 146 -12.13 -23.20 2.34
C GLU A 146 -12.79 -22.17 3.25
N LYS A 147 -12.81 -22.39 4.56
CA LYS A 147 -13.31 -21.43 5.56
C LYS A 147 -12.25 -20.41 5.96
N PHE A 148 -10.98 -20.71 5.73
CA PHE A 148 -9.83 -19.86 6.04
C PHE A 148 -9.47 -18.93 4.87
N LEU A 149 -9.59 -19.44 3.63
CA LEU A 149 -9.42 -18.70 2.37
C LEU A 149 -10.67 -17.89 2.00
#